data_AF-A0AAU5E156-F1
#
_entry.id   AF-A0AAU5E156-F1
#
_cell.length_a   1.000
_cell.length_b   1.000
_cell.length_c   1.000
_cell.angle_alpha   90.00
_cell.angle_beta   90.00
_cell.angle_gamma   90.00
#
_symmetry.space_group_name_H-M   'P 1'
#
loop_
_entity.id
_entity.type
_entity.pdbx_description
1 polymer ?
#
loop_
_entity_poly.entity_id
_entity_poly.type
_entity_poly.pdbx_seq_one_letter_code
_entity_poly.pdbx_strand_id
1 'polypeptide(L)'
;MNLRPQPPTGAKPVNELHDVYDFLDQVRMRPGMFVRGGSLLELQAILYGYRVASEIYSSQPMTDFEHTGPFAEWLWPQLGRSHSSPVGWAVEITKAADTVDKSAVELLFDLLDKFKAEHRPEAR
;
A
#
# COMPACT_ATOMS: atom_id res chain seq x y z
N MET A 1 -31.94 14.21 -10.00
CA MET A 1 -31.71 12.88 -9.43
C MET A 1 -30.36 12.41 -9.97
N ASN A 2 -29.27 12.65 -9.24
CA ASN A 2 -27.92 12.30 -9.70
C ASN A 2 -27.67 10.81 -9.48
N LEU A 3 -27.56 10.07 -10.59
CA LEU A 3 -27.10 8.68 -10.58
C LEU A 3 -25.66 8.69 -10.08
N ARG A 4 -25.43 8.17 -8.86
CA ARG A 4 -24.07 7.85 -8.43
C ARG A 4 -23.53 6.82 -9.44
N PRO A 5 -22.33 7.03 -10.01
CA PRO A 5 -21.73 6.03 -10.87
C PRO A 5 -21.63 4.73 -10.08
N GLN A 6 -22.15 3.64 -10.67
CA GLN A 6 -22.03 2.32 -10.06
C GLN A 6 -20.54 1.96 -9.99
N PRO A 7 -20.05 1.48 -8.84
CA PRO A 7 -18.67 1.02 -8.74
C PRO A 7 -18.44 -0.12 -9.74
N PRO A 8 -17.24 -0.24 -10.33
CA PRO A 8 -16.91 -1.38 -11.17
C PRO A 8 -17.07 -2.68 -10.37
N THR A 9 -17.43 -3.76 -11.04
CA THR A 9 -17.69 -5.08 -10.45
C THR A 9 -16.51 -5.50 -9.55
N GLY A 10 -16.70 -5.47 -8.22
CA GLY A 10 -15.68 -5.82 -7.22
C GLY A 10 -15.20 -4.67 -6.31
N ALA A 11 -15.50 -3.41 -6.63
CA ALA A 11 -15.15 -2.28 -5.78
C ALA A 11 -16.12 -2.11 -4.60
N LYS A 12 -15.62 -2.27 -3.38
CA LYS A 12 -16.38 -2.05 -2.14
C LYS A 12 -16.51 -0.54 -1.86
N PRO A 13 -17.66 -0.07 -1.36
CA PRO A 13 -17.78 1.30 -0.86
C PRO A 13 -16.92 1.48 0.41
N VAL A 14 -16.52 2.73 0.70
CA VAL A 14 -15.57 3.04 1.78
C VAL A 14 -16.05 2.57 3.16
N ASN A 15 -17.36 2.58 3.40
CA ASN A 15 -17.96 2.13 4.66
C ASN A 15 -17.97 0.59 4.85
N GLU A 16 -17.61 -0.17 3.81
CA GLU A 16 -17.46 -1.63 3.85
C GLU A 16 -15.98 -2.06 3.91
N LEU A 17 -15.03 -1.11 3.98
CA LEU A 17 -13.62 -1.42 4.16
C LEU A 17 -13.35 -1.66 5.66
N HIS A 18 -12.74 -2.80 5.98
CA HIS A 18 -12.42 -3.17 7.36
C HIS A 18 -11.07 -2.62 7.82
N ASP A 19 -10.09 -2.57 6.92
CA ASP A 19 -8.73 -2.15 7.24
C ASP A 19 -8.03 -1.46 6.05
N VAL A 20 -6.75 -1.14 6.24
CA VAL A 20 -5.89 -0.54 5.22
C VAL A 20 -5.68 -1.45 4.00
N TYR A 21 -5.74 -2.77 4.17
CA TYR A 21 -5.54 -3.72 3.08
C TYR A 21 -6.75 -3.76 2.14
N ASP A 22 -7.96 -3.70 2.69
CA ASP A 22 -9.19 -3.51 1.90
C ASP A 22 -9.13 -2.20 1.08
N PHE A 23 -8.57 -1.12 1.63
CA PHE A 23 -8.32 0.12 0.88
C PHE A 23 -7.28 -0.08 -0.23
N LEU A 24 -6.17 -0.76 0.05
CA LEU A 24 -5.13 -1.05 -0.94
C LEU A 24 -5.67 -1.92 -2.10
N ASP A 25 -6.60 -2.83 -1.83
CA ASP A 25 -7.29 -3.59 -2.89
C ASP A 25 -8.11 -2.65 -3.81
N GLN A 26 -8.74 -1.60 -3.28
CA GLN A 26 -9.39 -0.56 -4.10
C GLN A 26 -8.39 0.21 -4.96
N VAL A 27 -7.23 0.56 -4.39
CA VAL A 27 -6.15 1.24 -5.12
C VAL A 27 -5.64 0.36 -6.26
N ARG A 28 -5.45 -0.95 -6.03
CA ARG A 28 -5.02 -1.91 -7.06
C ARG A 28 -5.99 -1.97 -8.24
N MET A 29 -7.29 -1.96 -7.98
CA MET A 29 -8.31 -2.01 -9.02
C MET A 29 -8.36 -0.74 -9.87
N ARG A 30 -8.05 0.43 -9.29
CA ARG A 30 -8.21 1.74 -9.93
C ARG A 30 -7.11 2.71 -9.54
N PRO A 31 -5.83 2.43 -9.86
CA PRO A 31 -4.71 3.21 -9.34
C PRO A 31 -4.81 4.69 -9.74
N GLY A 32 -5.22 4.99 -10.98
CA GLY A 32 -5.40 6.37 -11.45
C GLY A 32 -6.50 7.18 -10.74
N MET A 33 -7.41 6.53 -10.00
CA MET A 33 -8.42 7.22 -9.17
C MET A 33 -7.83 7.74 -7.85
N PHE A 34 -6.78 7.09 -7.33
CA PHE A 34 -6.23 7.36 -6.00
C PHE A 34 -4.86 8.01 -6.06
N VAL A 35 -4.04 7.65 -7.05
CA VAL A 35 -2.69 8.17 -7.24
C VAL A 35 -2.48 8.60 -8.68
N ARG A 36 -2.23 9.90 -8.86
CA ARG A 36 -2.05 10.48 -10.19
C ARG A 36 -0.71 10.01 -10.74
N GLY A 37 -0.73 9.48 -11.96
CA GLY A 37 0.48 8.98 -12.63
C GLY A 37 1.16 7.81 -11.92
N GLY A 38 0.49 7.13 -10.97
CA GLY A 38 1.07 6.02 -10.23
C GLY A 38 2.10 6.42 -9.17
N SER A 39 2.03 7.65 -8.65
CA SER A 39 2.96 8.14 -7.62
C SER A 39 2.84 7.36 -6.31
N LEU A 40 3.87 6.58 -5.98
CA LEU A 40 3.92 5.89 -4.68
C LEU A 40 4.07 6.84 -3.49
N LEU A 41 4.62 8.04 -3.70
CA LEU A 41 4.70 9.06 -2.66
C LEU A 41 3.30 9.58 -2.29
N GLU A 42 2.41 9.75 -3.28
CA GLU A 42 1.02 10.12 -3.01
C GLU A 42 0.31 9.00 -2.23
N LEU A 43 0.52 7.74 -2.61
CA LEU A 43 -0.01 6.60 -1.85
C LEU A 43 0.51 6.59 -0.41
N GLN A 44 1.81 6.78 -0.22
CA GLN A 44 2.43 6.82 1.10
C GLN A 44 1.85 7.94 1.97
N ALA A 45 1.58 9.11 1.41
CA ALA A 45 0.94 10.22 2.13
C ALA A 45 -0.49 9.86 2.58
N ILE A 46 -1.26 9.18 1.73
CA ILE A 46 -2.60 8.68 2.08
C ILE A 46 -2.51 7.67 3.24
N LEU A 47 -1.58 6.71 3.15
CA LEU A 47 -1.37 5.70 4.20
C LEU A 47 -0.91 6.32 5.52
N TYR A 48 -0.08 7.37 5.47
CA TYR A 48 0.28 8.13 6.66
C TYR A 48 -0.94 8.81 7.30
N GLY A 49 -1.82 9.40 6.50
CA GLY A 49 -3.10 9.95 6.98
C GLY A 49 -3.97 8.89 7.66
N TYR A 50 -4.06 7.68 7.08
CA TYR A 50 -4.76 6.54 7.68
C TYR A 50 -4.12 6.11 9.01
N ARG A 51 -2.79 6.06 9.09
CA ARG A 51 -2.05 5.76 10.33
C ARG A 51 -2.38 6.77 11.44
N VAL A 52 -2.32 8.07 11.13
CA VAL A 52 -2.67 9.14 12.09
C VAL A 52 -4.12 9.01 12.56
N ALA A 53 -5.06 8.78 11.65
CA ALA A 53 -6.46 8.58 12.01
C ALA A 53 -6.64 7.32 12.88
N SER A 54 -5.95 6.23 12.56
CA SER A 54 -6.01 4.99 13.33
C SER A 54 -5.42 5.15 14.73
N GLU A 55 -4.33 5.90 14.90
CA GLU A 55 -3.73 6.16 16.21
C GLU A 55 -4.65 6.98 17.12
N ILE A 56 -5.47 7.88 16.56
CA ILE A 56 -6.40 8.73 17.33
C ILE A 56 -7.72 7.99 17.63
N TYR A 57 -8.23 7.21 16.67
CA TYR A 57 -9.62 6.70 16.70
C TYR A 57 -9.75 5.17 16.76
N SER A 58 -8.66 4.39 16.64
CA SER A 58 -8.68 2.92 16.69
C SER A 58 -7.92 2.38 17.90
N SER A 59 -8.32 1.21 18.39
CA SER A 59 -7.58 0.47 19.42
C SER A 59 -6.31 -0.21 18.90
N GLN A 60 -6.18 -0.33 17.57
CA GLN A 60 -5.02 -0.91 16.90
C GLN A 60 -4.57 0.03 15.78
N PRO A 61 -3.46 0.77 15.97
CA PRO A 61 -2.92 1.63 14.92
C PRO A 61 -2.32 0.80 13.79
N MET A 62 -2.42 1.31 12.56
CA MET A 62 -1.72 0.73 11.42
C MET A 62 -0.23 1.08 11.49
N THR A 63 0.64 0.08 11.57
CA THR A 63 2.10 0.25 11.64
C THR A 63 2.84 -0.31 10.43
N ASP A 64 2.19 -1.16 9.63
CA ASP A 64 2.85 -1.95 8.56
C ASP A 64 3.61 -1.07 7.55
N PHE A 65 3.02 0.06 7.16
CA PHE A 65 3.56 0.94 6.11
C PHE A 65 4.36 2.14 6.63
N GLU A 66 4.72 2.16 7.91
CA GLU A 66 5.63 3.17 8.45
C GLU A 66 7.03 3.05 7.83
N HIS A 67 7.83 4.13 7.92
CA HIS A 67 9.19 4.15 7.38
C HIS A 67 10.09 3.02 7.92
N THR A 68 9.85 2.62 9.16
CA THR A 68 10.52 1.50 9.85
C THR A 68 9.50 0.43 10.26
N GLY A 69 8.37 0.36 9.56
CA GLY A 69 7.33 -0.63 9.82
C GLY A 69 7.66 -2.00 9.24
N PRO A 70 6.89 -3.04 9.61
CA PRO A 70 7.05 -4.41 9.13
C PRO A 70 7.26 -4.56 7.61
N PHE A 71 6.50 -3.82 6.79
CA PHE A 71 6.63 -3.89 5.34
C PHE A 71 8.00 -3.36 4.88
N ALA A 72 8.46 -2.25 5.44
CA ALA A 72 9.74 -1.64 5.09
C ALA A 72 10.91 -2.56 5.49
N GLU A 73 10.88 -3.10 6.71
CA GLU A 73 11.92 -4.03 7.19
C GLU A 73 12.01 -5.29 6.33
N TRP A 74 10.86 -5.85 5.95
CA TRP A 74 10.79 -6.99 5.04
C TRP A 74 11.24 -6.65 3.61
N LEU A 75 10.97 -5.44 3.14
CA LEU A 75 11.25 -5.01 1.77
C LEU A 75 12.75 -4.90 1.45
N TRP A 76 13.58 -4.43 2.40
CA TRP A 76 14.97 -4.09 2.09
C TRP A 76 15.77 -5.27 1.53
N PRO A 77 15.73 -6.48 2.12
CA PRO A 77 16.38 -7.65 1.54
C PRO A 77 15.84 -8.00 0.14
N GLN A 78 14.55 -7.81 -0.13
CA GLN A 78 13.93 -8.08 -1.44
C GLN A 78 14.47 -7.16 -2.55
N LEU A 79 14.91 -5.95 -2.17
CA LEU A 79 15.56 -5.00 -3.07
C LEU A 79 17.09 -5.12 -3.05
N GLY A 80 17.65 -6.17 -2.44
CA GLY A 80 19.10 -6.38 -2.33
C GLY A 80 19.79 -5.37 -1.39
N ARG A 81 19.06 -4.76 -0.46
CA ARG A 81 19.58 -3.77 0.49
C ARG A 81 19.78 -4.40 1.87
N SER A 82 20.93 -4.12 2.48
CA SER A 82 21.26 -4.60 3.83
C SER A 82 20.76 -3.69 4.95
N HIS A 83 20.30 -2.48 4.63
CA HIS A 83 19.88 -1.48 5.62
C HIS A 83 18.69 -0.68 5.10
N SER A 84 17.96 -0.07 6.03
CA SER A 84 16.85 0.84 5.72
C SER A 84 17.27 2.03 4.87
N SER A 85 16.41 2.40 3.93
CA SER A 85 16.64 3.59 3.10
C SER A 85 16.10 4.86 3.77
N PRO A 86 16.89 5.94 3.87
CA PRO A 86 16.45 7.20 4.47
C PRO A 86 15.35 7.89 3.67
N VAL A 87 15.17 7.54 2.39
CA VAL A 87 14.12 8.11 1.52
C VAL A 87 12.81 7.31 1.54
N GLY A 88 12.76 6.19 2.28
CA GLY A 88 11.56 5.38 2.46
C GLY A 88 11.23 4.46 1.28
N TRP A 89 10.27 3.56 1.50
CA TRP A 89 9.97 2.46 0.58
C TRP A 89 9.41 2.97 -0.76
N ALA A 90 8.60 4.03 -0.77
CA ALA A 90 7.97 4.54 -2.00
C ALA A 90 9.00 4.95 -3.05
N VAL A 91 10.05 5.68 -2.62
CA VAL A 91 11.14 6.11 -3.50
C VAL A 91 11.96 4.92 -3.97
N GLU A 92 12.23 3.96 -3.09
CA GLU A 92 13.05 2.79 -3.45
C GLU A 92 12.33 1.84 -4.39
N ILE A 93 11.04 1.59 -4.20
CA ILE A 93 10.23 0.79 -5.12
C ILE A 93 10.13 1.49 -6.47
N THR A 94 9.94 2.82 -6.50
CA THR A 94 9.89 3.57 -7.76
C THR A 94 11.20 3.39 -8.55
N LYS A 95 12.35 3.57 -7.90
CA LYS A 95 13.66 3.34 -8.53
C LYS A 95 13.84 1.90 -9.00
N ALA A 96 13.41 0.91 -8.21
CA ALA A 96 13.50 -0.49 -8.57
C ALA A 96 12.56 -0.86 -9.73
N ALA A 97 11.42 -0.17 -9.87
CA ALA A 97 10.50 -0.38 -10.98
C ALA A 97 11.08 0.16 -12.30
N ASP A 98 11.75 1.31 -12.26
CA ASP A 98 12.45 1.89 -13.42
C ASP A 98 13.52 0.96 -13.99
N THR A 99 14.23 0.19 -13.14
CA THR A 99 15.28 -0.74 -13.61
C THR A 99 14.76 -1.98 -14.31
N VAL A 100 13.49 -2.33 -14.08
CA VAL A 100 12.83 -3.51 -14.66
C VAL A 100 11.72 -3.15 -15.65
N ASP A 101 11.65 -1.88 -16.07
CA ASP A 101 10.64 -1.33 -16.99
C ASP A 101 9.19 -1.70 -16.58
N LYS A 102 8.90 -1.55 -15.29
CA LYS A 102 7.59 -1.87 -14.70
C LYS A 102 6.99 -0.63 -14.05
N SER A 103 5.65 -0.56 -13.96
CA SER A 103 5.00 0.46 -13.15
C SER A 103 5.35 0.28 -11.66
N ALA A 104 5.69 1.38 -10.99
CA ALA A 104 5.97 1.38 -9.55
C ALA A 104 4.79 0.85 -8.72
N VAL A 105 3.56 1.15 -9.13
CA VAL A 105 2.34 0.65 -8.48
C VAL A 105 2.22 -0.87 -8.65
N GLU A 106 2.49 -1.38 -9.85
CA GLU A 106 2.45 -2.83 -10.09
C GLU A 106 3.53 -3.55 -9.28
N LEU A 107 4.75 -3.00 -9.21
CA LEU A 107 5.82 -3.58 -8.40
C LEU A 107 5.48 -3.55 -6.91
N LEU A 108 4.89 -2.46 -6.40
CA LEU A 108 4.40 -2.39 -5.03
C LEU A 108 3.42 -3.52 -4.73
N PHE A 109 2.43 -3.76 -5.60
CA PHE A 109 1.42 -4.78 -5.34
C PHE A 109 1.97 -6.21 -5.43
N ASP A 110 2.93 -6.47 -6.32
CA ASP A 110 3.65 -7.76 -6.33
C ASP A 110 4.41 -8.00 -5.02
N LEU A 111 5.09 -6.98 -4.51
CA LEU A 111 5.81 -7.03 -3.25
C LEU A 111 4.84 -7.20 -2.08
N LEU A 112 3.72 -6.49 -2.10
CA LEU A 112 2.68 -6.58 -1.08
C LEU A 112 2.06 -7.98 -1.02
N ASP A 113 1.82 -8.61 -2.18
CA ASP A 113 1.30 -9.97 -2.24
C ASP A 113 2.27 -10.97 -1.58
N LYS A 114 3.58 -10.84 -1.85
CA LYS A 114 4.62 -11.66 -1.20
C LYS A 114 4.69 -11.41 0.31
N PHE A 115 4.71 -10.15 0.72
CA PHE A 115 4.69 -9.77 2.14
C PHE A 115 3.51 -10.41 2.86
N LYS A 116 2.30 -10.29 2.31
CA LYS A 116 1.07 -10.89 2.87
C LYS A 116 1.13 -12.41 2.90
N ALA A 117 1.76 -13.06 1.92
CA ALA A 117 1.90 -14.52 1.91
C ALA A 117 2.83 -15.02 3.01
N GLU A 118 3.90 -14.29 3.32
CA GLU A 118 4.88 -14.64 4.36
C GLU A 118 4.42 -14.27 5.77
N HIS A 119 3.56 -13.25 5.90
CA HIS A 119 3.11 -12.70 7.20
C HIS A 119 1.66 -13.04 7.55
N ARG A 120 0.95 -13.81 6.71
CA ARG A 120 -0.35 -14.35 7.09
C ARG A 120 -0.10 -15.37 8.21
N PRO A 121 -0.70 -15.22 9.41
CA PRO A 121 -0.62 -16.27 10.40
C PRO A 121 -1.25 -17.51 9.78
N GLU A 122 -0.50 -18.63 9.77
CA GLU A 122 -1.08 -19.94 9.51
C GLU A 122 -2.34 -20.06 10.36
N ALA A 123 -3.48 -20.34 9.72
CA ALA A 123 -4.72 -20.59 10.42
C ALA A 123 -4.47 -21.72 11.43
N ARG A 124 -4.39 -21.36 12.71
CA ARG A 124 -4.46 -22.31 13.81
C ARG A 124 -5.91 -22.64 14.11
#